data_AF-A0AAU5YEA7-F1
#
_entry.id   AF-A0AAU5YEA7-F1
#
_cell.length_a   1.000
_cell.length_b   1.000
_cell.length_c   1.000
_cell.angle_alpha   90.00
_cell.angle_beta   90.00
_cell.angle_gamma   90.00
#
_symmetry.space_group_name_H-M   'P 1'
#
loop_
_entity.id
_entity.type
_entity.pdbx_description
1 polymer ?
#
loop_
_entity_poly.entity_id
_entity_poly.type
_entity_poly.pdbx_seq_one_letter_code
_entity_poly.pdbx_strand_id
1 'polypeptide(L)'
;MLYEYRCPRCCASSPPDTRRAAEAYRQRHRDDEHGGLVPHGERIVRVPGSTRDSDGRYVSTAGLLGLLGLLAVAEFLARALGR
;
A
#
# COMPACT_ATOMS: atom_id res chain seq x y z
N MET A 1 -8.77 4.89 -7.64
CA MET A 1 -8.71 6.35 -7.37
C MET A 1 -8.12 6.52 -5.98
N LEU A 2 -7.17 7.42 -5.80
CA LEU A 2 -6.46 7.58 -4.53
C LEU A 2 -6.96 8.81 -3.77
N TYR A 3 -6.85 8.76 -2.45
CA TYR A 3 -7.33 9.74 -1.50
C TYR A 3 -6.24 10.01 -0.46
N GLU A 4 -6.16 11.26 -0.02
CA GLU A 4 -5.17 11.73 0.93
C GLU A 4 -5.87 12.50 2.04
N TYR A 5 -5.61 12.15 3.29
CA TYR A 5 -6.01 12.94 4.44
C TYR A 5 -5.05 14.11 4.64
N ARG A 6 -5.58 15.30 4.97
CA ARG A 6 -4.80 16.49 5.31
C ARG A 6 -5.33 17.17 6.57
N CYS A 7 -4.43 17.41 7.53
CA CYS A 7 -4.67 18.22 8.71
C CYS A 7 -3.89 19.54 8.60
N PRO A 8 -4.56 20.69 8.36
CA PRO A 8 -3.87 21.98 8.25
C PRO A 8 -3.29 22.47 9.58
N ARG A 9 -3.83 22.01 10.71
CA ARG A 9 -3.35 22.40 12.05
C ARG A 9 -1.98 21.81 12.37
N CYS A 10 -1.76 20.55 12.00
CA CYS A 10 -0.51 19.83 12.24
C CYS A 10 0.44 19.85 11.03
N CYS A 11 0.00 20.43 9.90
CA CYS A 11 0.65 20.27 8.60
C CYS A 11 0.88 18.79 8.21
N ALA A 12 0.04 17.87 8.70
CA ALA A 12 0.17 16.45 8.49
C ALA A 12 -0.65 15.98 7.27
N SER A 13 -0.10 15.05 6.50
CA SER A 13 -0.81 14.36 5.42
C SER A 13 -0.60 12.86 5.47
N SER A 14 -1.63 12.10 5.09
CA SER A 14 -1.48 10.65 4.91
C SER A 14 -0.83 10.35 3.56
N PRO A 15 -0.25 9.17 3.38
CA PRO A 15 0.03 8.65 2.04
C PRO A 15 -1.26 8.59 1.19
N PRO A 16 -1.19 8.77 -0.14
CA PRO A 16 -2.32 8.55 -1.05
C PRO A 16 -2.70 7.07 -1.08
N ASP A 17 -3.94 6.76 -0.77
CA ASP A 17 -4.42 5.37 -0.69
C ASP A 17 -5.93 5.30 -0.97
N THR A 18 -6.57 4.17 -0.66
CA THR A 18 -8.02 4.06 -0.65
C THR A 18 -8.66 5.08 0.30
N ARG A 19 -9.89 5.48 0.00
CA ARG A 19 -10.65 6.37 0.87
C ARG A 19 -10.74 5.84 2.31
N ARG A 20 -10.95 4.53 2.46
CA ARG A 20 -11.02 3.86 3.77
C ARG A 20 -9.71 3.99 4.55
N ALA A 21 -8.57 3.82 3.89
CA ALA A 21 -7.27 3.99 4.52
C ALA A 21 -7.02 5.44 4.96
N ALA A 22 -7.40 6.43 4.14
CA ALA A 22 -7.33 7.85 4.52
C ALA A 22 -8.25 8.18 5.71
N GLU A 23 -9.44 7.59 5.78
CA GLU A 23 -10.37 7.74 6.92
C GLU A 23 -9.82 7.07 8.20
N ALA A 24 -9.20 5.90 8.08
CA ALA A 24 -8.55 5.22 9.20
C ALA A 24 -7.34 6.01 9.73
N TYR A 25 -6.52 6.56 8.84
CA TYR A 25 -5.42 7.46 9.21
C TYR A 25 -5.95 8.69 9.94
N ARG A 26 -7.01 9.33 9.40
CA ARG A 26 -7.65 10.47 10.04
C ARG A 26 -8.09 10.15 11.46
N GLN A 27 -8.79 9.05 11.66
CA GLN A 27 -9.29 8.70 12.99
C GLN A 27 -8.14 8.50 13.98
N ARG A 28 -7.15 7.68 13.60
CA ARG A 28 -5.95 7.48 14.42
C ARG A 28 -5.23 8.80 14.74
N HIS A 29 -5.05 9.67 13.74
CA HIS A 29 -4.41 10.98 13.94
C HIS A 29 -5.20 11.86 14.92
N ARG A 30 -6.53 11.84 14.86
CA ARG A 30 -7.35 12.58 15.84
C ARG A 30 -7.15 12.01 17.24
N ASP A 31 -7.19 10.69 17.37
CA ASP A 31 -7.06 10.02 18.67
C ASP A 31 -5.70 10.33 19.31
N ASP A 32 -4.62 10.27 18.53
CA ASP A 32 -3.25 10.45 19.00
C ASP A 32 -2.88 11.94 19.22
N GLU A 33 -3.20 12.83 18.28
CA GLU A 33 -2.71 14.22 18.26
C GLU A 33 -3.75 15.25 18.73
N HIS A 34 -5.03 14.86 18.75
CA HIS A 34 -6.15 15.76 19.04
C HIS A 34 -7.09 15.24 20.12
N GLY A 35 -6.75 14.14 20.81
CA GLY A 35 -7.58 13.54 21.84
C GLY A 35 -8.97 13.12 21.34
N GLY A 36 -9.07 12.74 20.07
CA GLY A 36 -10.30 12.36 19.38
C GLY A 36 -11.09 13.53 18.77
N LEU A 37 -10.67 14.77 18.99
CA LEU A 37 -11.36 15.95 18.45
C LEU A 37 -11.12 16.13 16.95
N VAL A 38 -12.08 16.74 16.27
CA VAL A 38 -12.03 17.08 14.85
C VAL A 38 -11.36 18.44 14.68
N PRO A 39 -10.14 18.52 14.09
CA PRO A 39 -9.47 19.79 13.82
C PRO A 39 -10.21 20.58 12.75
N HIS A 40 -10.23 21.90 12.92
CA HIS A 40 -10.82 22.77 11.92
C HIS A 40 -10.10 22.66 10.57
N GLY A 41 -10.86 22.48 9.50
CA GLY A 41 -10.34 22.49 8.13
C GLY A 41 -9.65 21.19 7.71
N GLU A 42 -9.67 20.15 8.54
CA GLU A 42 -9.22 18.84 8.09
C GLU A 42 -10.08 18.32 6.93
N ARG A 43 -9.47 17.63 5.97
CA ARG A 43 -10.17 17.14 4.77
C ARG A 43 -9.51 15.91 4.18
N ILE A 44 -10.31 15.11 3.50
CA ILE A 44 -9.82 14.03 2.62
C ILE A 44 -9.98 14.50 1.19
N VAL A 45 -8.87 14.62 0.48
CA VAL A 45 -8.83 15.09 -0.91
C VAL A 45 -8.61 13.93 -1.86
N ARG A 46 -9.23 13.99 -3.04
CA ARG A 46 -8.99 13.03 -4.11
C ARG A 46 -7.69 13.41 -4.83
N VAL A 47 -6.79 12.45 -5.02
CA VAL A 47 -5.52 12.64 -5.71
C VAL A 47 -5.61 12.02 -7.11
N PRO A 48 -5.71 12.83 -8.18
CA PRO A 48 -5.66 12.32 -9.55
C PRO A 48 -4.22 11.88 -9.87
N GLY A 49 -4.05 10.67 -10.40
CA GLY A 49 -2.78 10.27 -11.03
C GLY A 49 -1.61 9.95 -10.08
N SER A 50 -1.84 9.66 -8.81
CA SER A 50 -0.75 9.14 -7.97
C SER A 50 -0.31 7.76 -8.47
N THR A 51 0.89 7.68 -9.04
CA THR A 51 1.63 6.46 -9.37
C THR A 51 2.31 5.85 -8.14
N ARG A 52 2.15 6.48 -6.97
CA ARG A 52 2.74 6.02 -5.72
C ARG A 52 1.86 4.91 -5.16
N ASP A 53 2.32 3.68 -5.37
CA ASP A 53 1.70 2.46 -4.85
C ASP A 53 1.89 2.43 -3.32
N SER A 54 0.80 2.30 -2.56
CA SER A 54 0.81 2.38 -1.10
C SER A 54 1.38 1.13 -0.42
N ASP A 55 1.54 0.02 -1.16
CA ASP A 55 1.90 -1.27 -0.57
C ASP A 55 3.33 -1.77 -0.85
N GLY A 56 4.12 -1.11 -1.71
CA GLY A 56 5.59 -1.29 -1.81
C GLY A 56 6.15 -2.72 -1.96
N ARG A 57 5.33 -3.77 -2.10
CA ARG A 57 5.77 -5.16 -2.22
C ARG A 57 5.83 -5.54 -3.69
N TYR A 58 6.89 -5.09 -4.35
CA TYR A 58 7.27 -5.69 -5.62
C TYR A 58 7.58 -7.18 -5.39
N VAL A 59 6.95 -8.07 -6.14
CA VAL A 59 7.55 -9.37 -6.45
C VAL A 59 8.84 -9.03 -7.19
N SER A 60 9.99 -9.26 -6.56
CA SER A 60 11.26 -8.99 -7.21
C SER A 60 11.34 -9.83 -8.48
N THR A 61 11.86 -9.27 -9.57
CA THR A 61 12.13 -10.03 -10.80
C THR A 61 12.96 -11.28 -10.48
N ALA A 62 13.84 -11.21 -9.48
CA ALA A 62 14.57 -12.35 -8.94
C ALA A 62 13.67 -13.42 -8.31
N GLY A 63 12.65 -13.04 -7.53
CA GLY A 63 11.67 -13.98 -6.97
C GLY A 63 10.84 -14.66 -8.06
N LEU A 64 10.43 -13.92 -9.09
CA LEU A 64 9.73 -14.46 -10.26
C LEU A 64 10.61 -15.47 -11.02
N LEU A 65 11.87 -15.09 -11.31
CA LEU A 65 12.83 -15.96 -12.00
C LEU A 65 13.18 -17.20 -11.18
N GLY A 66 13.30 -17.06 -9.85
CA GLY A 66 13.53 -18.18 -8.94
C GLY A 66 12.39 -19.19 -8.95
N LEU A 67 11.13 -18.72 -8.94
CA LEU A 67 9.95 -19.58 -9.05
C LEU A 67 9.93 -20.32 -10.40
N LEU A 68 10.20 -19.61 -11.50
CA LEU A 68 10.26 -20.21 -12.84
C LEU A 68 11.38 -21.26 -12.94
N GLY A 69 12.55 -20.99 -12.35
CA GLY A 69 13.65 -21.95 -12.29
C GLY A 69 13.28 -23.22 -11.52
N LEU A 70 12.62 -23.09 -10.36
CA LEU A 70 12.13 -24.22 -9.57
C LEU A 70 11.15 -25.10 -10.35
N LEU A 71 10.21 -24.48 -11.07
CA LEU A 71 9.26 -25.20 -11.93
C LEU A 71 9.97 -25.96 -13.05
N ALA A 72 10.94 -25.32 -13.71
CA ALA A 72 11.72 -25.95 -14.77
C ALA A 72 12.53 -27.17 -14.25
N VAL A 73 13.12 -27.07 -13.06
CA VAL A 73 13.84 -28.18 -12.43
C VAL A 73 12.89 -29.32 -12.04
N ALA A 74 11.73 -29.01 -11.46
CA ALA A 74 10.73 -30.02 -11.11
C ALA A 74 10.24 -30.78 -12.35
N GLU A 75 9.99 -30.06 -13.45
CA GLU A 75 9.57 -30.67 -14.72
C GLU A 75 10.67 -31.56 -15.32
N PHE A 76 11.93 -31.13 -15.21
CA PHE A 76 13.08 -31.93 -15.65
C PHE A 76 13.23 -33.22 -14.84
N LEU A 77 13.14 -33.12 -13.52
CA LEU A 77 13.21 -34.29 -12.62
C LEU A 77 12.04 -35.24 -12.87
N ALA A 78 10.83 -34.74 -13.05
CA ALA A 78 9.66 -35.56 -13.38
C ALA A 78 9.86 -36.33 -14.70
N ARG A 79 10.49 -35.72 -15.72
CA ARG A 79 10.83 -36.41 -16.97
C ARG A 79 11.95 -37.44 -16.83
N ALA A 80 12.92 -37.19 -15.94
CA ALA A 80 14.06 -38.08 -15.72
C ALA A 80 13.70 -39.28 -14.84
N LEU A 81 12.81 -39.10 -13.86
CA LEU A 81 12.34 -40.14 -12.93
C LEU A 81 11.08 -40.87 -13.41
N GLY A 82 10.28 -40.23 -14.27
CA GLY A 82 9.09 -40.81 -14.92
C GLY A 82 9.38 -41.53 -16.23
N ARG A 83 10.65 -41.82 -16.54
CA ARG A 83 11.11 -42.66 -17.66
C ARG A 83 11.65 -43.98 -17.15
#